data_AF-A0A6M3JXQ9-F1
#
_entry.id   AF-A0A6M3JXQ9-F1
#
_cell.length_a   1.000
_cell.length_b   1.000
_cell.length_c   1.000
_cell.angle_alpha   90.00
_cell.angle_beta   90.00
_cell.angle_gamma   90.00
#
_symmetry.space_group_name_H-M   'P 1'
#
loop_
_entity.id
_entity.type
_entity.pdbx_description
1 polymer ?
#
loop_
_entity_poly.entity_id
_entity_poly.type
_entity_poly.pdbx_seq_one_letter_code
_entity_poly.pdbx_strand_id
1 'polypeptide(L)'
;PPWWLRWLWGNDPYAPAKIYNCGSVSYGSNFIEHIEDKEYEIDHLEGTNWAMRTGLIRCVGGFDPKFDGVWEWLDDDVCFKIKKLGYEIKYNPKAVVFHMLGKGKHFNDRFEGWGRIKNWLRFHFRHSKFHYKKVIWLCLMTGYVIKKQLFQ
;
A
#
# COMPACT_ATOMS: atom_id res chain seq x y z
N PRO A 1 8.38 14.76 10.55
CA PRO A 1 7.02 14.55 11.12
C PRO A 1 6.94 14.90 12.62
N PRO A 2 5.80 15.43 13.12
CA PRO A 2 5.50 15.58 14.55
C PRO A 2 5.52 14.24 15.31
N TRP A 3 5.58 14.31 16.65
CA TRP A 3 5.78 13.13 17.51
C TRP A 3 4.74 12.02 17.31
N TRP A 4 3.46 12.39 17.12
CA TRP A 4 2.37 11.43 16.98
C TRP A 4 2.46 10.66 15.66
N LEU A 5 2.95 11.29 14.58
CA LEU A 5 3.23 10.61 13.32
C LEU A 5 4.43 9.68 13.44
N ARG A 6 5.48 10.07 14.18
CA ARG A 6 6.61 9.16 14.47
C ARG A 6 6.17 7.96 15.31
N TRP A 7 5.26 8.18 16.25
CA TRP A 7 4.68 7.09 17.01
C TRP A 7 3.86 6.14 16.13
N LEU A 8 3.15 6.65 15.11
CA LEU A 8 2.30 5.85 14.24
C LEU A 8 3.08 5.09 13.14
N TRP A 9 3.99 5.79 12.44
CA TRP A 9 4.75 5.31 11.29
C TRP A 9 6.22 4.99 11.60
N GLY A 10 6.68 5.21 12.83
CA GLY A 10 8.10 5.08 13.17
C GLY A 10 8.93 6.28 12.72
N ASN A 11 10.25 6.12 12.72
CA ASN A 11 11.19 7.21 12.46
C ASN A 11 11.39 7.55 10.98
N ASP A 12 10.84 6.74 10.08
CA ASP A 12 11.03 6.87 8.65
C ASP A 12 9.70 6.76 7.90
N PRO A 13 8.87 7.83 7.87
CA PRO A 13 7.56 7.82 7.25
C PRO A 13 7.60 7.86 5.72
N TYR A 14 8.78 8.15 5.14
CA TYR A 14 8.99 8.26 3.70
C TYR A 14 9.79 7.09 3.14
N ALA A 15 10.00 6.03 3.94
CA ALA A 15 10.60 4.79 3.47
C ALA A 15 9.90 4.31 2.18
N PRO A 16 10.62 3.88 1.14
CA PRO A 16 9.95 3.36 -0.05
C PRO A 16 9.29 2.02 0.21
N ALA A 17 8.02 1.92 -0.19
CA ALA A 17 7.22 0.71 -0.19
C ALA A 17 7.25 -0.12 1.12
N LYS A 18 7.04 0.57 2.25
CA LYS A 18 7.04 -0.01 3.60
C LYS A 18 5.64 -0.14 4.17
N ILE A 19 5.37 -1.20 4.92
CA ILE A 19 4.12 -1.36 5.68
C ILE A 19 4.40 -1.17 7.17
N TYR A 20 3.73 -0.20 7.78
CA TYR A 20 3.91 0.14 9.18
C TYR A 20 3.07 -0.73 10.13
N ASN A 21 3.45 -0.74 11.41
CA ASN A 21 2.71 -1.47 12.45
C ASN A 21 1.25 -0.99 12.62
N CYS A 22 0.95 0.25 12.24
CA CYS A 22 -0.42 0.78 12.21
C CYS A 22 -1.23 0.27 11.00
N GLY A 23 -0.61 -0.45 10.06
CA GLY A 23 -1.25 -0.94 8.84
C GLY A 23 -1.37 0.10 7.73
N SER A 24 -0.81 1.29 7.89
CA SER A 24 -0.63 2.17 6.74
C SER A 24 0.63 1.76 5.96
N VAL A 25 0.75 2.29 4.76
CA VAL A 25 1.93 2.13 3.90
C VAL A 25 2.61 3.46 3.68
N SER A 26 3.86 3.43 3.20
CA SER A 26 4.53 4.60 2.63
C SER A 26 4.72 4.45 1.14
N TYR A 27 4.58 5.59 0.47
CA TYR A 27 4.73 5.73 -0.97
C TYR A 27 6.05 6.43 -1.31
N GLY A 28 7.10 6.08 -0.56
CA GLY A 28 8.41 6.72 -0.61
C GLY A 28 9.05 6.63 -1.99
N SER A 29 8.76 5.57 -2.76
CA SER A 29 9.40 5.37 -4.06
C SER A 29 9.00 6.41 -5.12
N ASN A 30 7.99 7.24 -4.84
CA ASN A 30 7.60 8.36 -5.71
C ASN A 30 8.48 9.61 -5.55
N PHE A 31 9.33 9.66 -4.53
CA PHE A 31 10.22 10.80 -4.28
C PHE A 31 11.54 10.62 -5.03
N ILE A 32 12.00 11.68 -5.69
CA ILE A 32 13.19 11.67 -6.55
C ILE A 32 14.48 11.38 -5.76
N GLU A 33 14.44 11.67 -4.46
CA GLU A 33 15.48 11.45 -3.47
C GLU A 33 15.88 9.97 -3.37
N HIS A 34 14.98 9.03 -3.72
CA HIS A 34 15.25 7.59 -3.67
C HIS A 34 15.85 7.01 -4.96
N ILE A 35 16.05 7.83 -6.01
CA ILE A 35 16.69 7.38 -7.26
C ILE A 35 18.16 7.01 -7.06
N GLU A 36 18.84 7.59 -6.06
CA GLU A 36 20.24 7.30 -5.75
C GLU A 36 20.42 6.15 -4.76
N ASP A 37 19.32 5.58 -4.25
CA ASP A 37 19.39 4.44 -3.34
C ASP A 37 20.02 3.21 -4.02
N LYS A 38 20.45 2.23 -3.22
CA LYS A 38 20.82 0.91 -3.74
C LYS A 38 19.57 0.06 -3.93
N GLU A 39 19.71 -1.10 -4.58
CA GLU A 39 18.64 -2.11 -4.53
C GLU A 39 18.49 -2.63 -3.10
N TYR A 40 17.25 -2.77 -2.63
CA TYR A 40 16.95 -3.36 -1.32
C TYR A 40 15.58 -4.04 -1.30
N GLU A 41 15.38 -4.87 -0.28
CA GLU A 41 14.11 -5.57 -0.06
C GLU A 41 13.04 -4.60 0.44
N ILE A 42 11.84 -4.71 -0.12
CA ILE A 42 10.67 -3.91 0.24
C ILE A 42 9.53 -4.79 0.77
N ASP A 43 8.60 -4.16 1.49
CA ASP A 43 7.44 -4.87 2.03
C ASP A 43 6.39 -5.12 0.96
N HIS A 44 6.19 -4.15 0.08
CA HIS A 44 5.14 -4.18 -0.92
C HIS A 44 5.59 -3.52 -2.23
N LEU A 45 4.74 -3.51 -3.26
CA LEU A 45 5.01 -2.80 -4.51
C LEU A 45 4.02 -1.66 -4.66
N GLU A 46 4.49 -0.53 -5.15
CA GLU A 46 3.61 0.55 -5.55
C GLU A 46 3.15 0.27 -6.99
N GLY A 47 1.86 0.03 -7.20
CA GLY A 47 1.28 -0.55 -8.44
C GLY A 47 1.51 0.20 -9.76
N THR A 48 2.30 1.27 -9.79
CA THR A 48 2.59 2.10 -10.96
C THR A 48 3.74 1.56 -11.80
N ASN A 49 4.72 0.87 -11.19
CA ASN A 49 5.88 0.34 -11.90
C ASN A 49 6.44 -0.92 -11.24
N TRP A 50 6.06 -2.08 -11.74
CA TRP A 50 6.55 -3.34 -11.23
C TRP A 50 6.56 -4.42 -12.30
N ALA A 51 7.42 -5.42 -12.10
CA ALA A 51 7.56 -6.57 -12.97
C ALA A 51 7.69 -7.84 -12.14
N MET A 52 7.09 -8.94 -12.62
CA MET A 52 7.17 -10.24 -11.98
C MET A 52 7.18 -11.37 -13.00
N ARG A 53 7.73 -12.52 -12.61
CA ARG A 53 7.71 -13.74 -13.43
C ARG A 53 6.28 -14.21 -13.62
N THR A 54 5.84 -14.40 -14.86
CA THR A 54 4.49 -14.85 -15.19
C THR A 54 4.09 -16.14 -14.47
N GLY A 55 5.01 -17.12 -14.41
CA GLY A 55 4.78 -18.38 -13.70
C GLY A 55 4.54 -18.17 -12.20
N LEU A 56 5.20 -17.20 -11.58
CA LEU A 56 5.08 -16.93 -10.15
C LEU A 56 3.75 -16.26 -9.81
N ILE A 57 3.31 -15.26 -10.58
CA ILE A 57 1.98 -14.65 -10.41
C ILE A 57 0.87 -15.70 -10.57
N ARG A 58 0.98 -16.55 -11.59
CA ARG A 58 0.00 -17.63 -11.83
C ARG A 58 -0.02 -18.65 -10.70
N CYS A 59 1.15 -19.00 -10.15
CA CYS A 59 1.29 -19.94 -9.04
C CYS A 59 0.54 -19.47 -7.78
N VAL A 60 0.58 -18.16 -7.48
CA VAL A 60 -0.13 -17.60 -6.32
C VAL A 60 -1.62 -17.29 -6.57
N GLY A 61 -2.14 -17.68 -7.73
CA GLY A 61 -3.55 -17.48 -8.11
C GLY A 61 -3.87 -16.07 -8.64
N GLY A 62 -2.86 -15.26 -8.96
CA GLY A 62 -3.04 -13.92 -9.50
C GLY A 62 -3.73 -12.94 -8.54
N PHE A 63 -4.35 -11.93 -9.14
CA PHE A 63 -5.08 -10.87 -8.45
C PHE A 63 -6.45 -11.35 -7.95
N ASP A 64 -6.76 -11.07 -6.69
CA ASP A 64 -8.05 -11.43 -6.11
C ASP A 64 -9.11 -10.36 -6.45
N PRO A 65 -10.14 -10.68 -7.26
CA PRO A 65 -11.14 -9.71 -7.70
C PRO A 65 -12.00 -9.17 -6.55
N LYS A 66 -11.88 -9.72 -5.34
CA LYS A 66 -12.54 -9.18 -4.16
C LYS A 66 -11.97 -7.82 -3.72
N PHE A 67 -10.75 -7.46 -4.10
CA PHE A 67 -10.21 -6.12 -3.91
C PHE A 67 -10.75 -5.18 -4.99
N ASP A 68 -12.02 -4.81 -4.88
CA ASP A 68 -12.77 -4.03 -5.86
C ASP A 68 -12.84 -2.53 -5.50
N GLY A 69 -13.47 -1.74 -6.37
CA GLY A 69 -13.73 -0.31 -6.17
C GLY A 69 -12.47 0.54 -6.35
N VAL A 70 -11.80 0.88 -5.24
CA VAL A 70 -10.56 1.67 -5.25
C VAL A 70 -9.32 0.84 -5.60
N TRP A 71 -9.45 -0.48 -5.66
CA TRP A 71 -8.39 -1.44 -6.03
C TRP A 71 -7.11 -1.41 -5.16
N GLU A 72 -7.10 -0.64 -4.06
CA GLU A 72 -5.98 -0.66 -3.10
C GLU A 72 -5.78 -2.05 -2.51
N TRP A 73 -4.51 -2.36 -2.19
CA TRP A 73 -4.07 -3.62 -1.58
C TRP A 73 -4.17 -4.87 -2.48
N LEU A 74 -4.64 -4.73 -3.72
CA LEU A 74 -4.74 -5.83 -4.68
C LEU A 74 -3.36 -6.38 -5.08
N ASP A 75 -2.45 -5.47 -5.40
CA ASP A 75 -1.04 -5.70 -5.71
C ASP A 75 -0.27 -6.21 -4.47
N ASP A 76 -0.51 -5.59 -3.32
CA ASP A 76 0.11 -5.99 -2.05
C ASP A 76 -0.26 -7.44 -1.65
N ASP A 77 -1.50 -7.86 -1.88
CA ASP A 77 -1.95 -9.24 -1.65
C ASP A 77 -1.12 -10.25 -2.46
N VAL A 78 -0.86 -9.96 -3.74
CA VAL A 78 -0.01 -10.79 -4.61
C VAL A 78 1.43 -10.80 -4.10
N CYS A 79 1.97 -9.63 -3.73
CA CYS A 79 3.31 -9.49 -3.16
C CYS A 79 3.48 -10.40 -1.93
N PHE A 80 2.53 -10.35 -1.00
CA PHE A 80 2.61 -11.14 0.23
C PHE A 80 2.41 -12.64 -0.01
N LYS A 81 1.57 -13.04 -0.96
CA LYS A 81 1.48 -14.46 -1.35
C LYS A 81 2.81 -14.98 -1.91
N ILE A 82 3.51 -14.15 -2.70
CA ILE A 82 4.82 -14.49 -3.25
C ILE A 82 5.89 -14.55 -2.16
N LYS A 83 5.90 -13.58 -1.22
CA LYS A 83 6.80 -13.61 -0.06
C LYS A 83 6.59 -14.87 0.81
N LYS A 84 5.35 -15.34 0.96
CA LYS A 84 5.04 -16.60 1.66
C LYS A 84 5.63 -17.85 0.98
N LEU A 85 5.98 -17.79 -0.30
CA LEU A 85 6.70 -18.85 -1.02
C LEU A 85 8.23 -18.76 -0.85
N GLY A 86 8.75 -17.80 -0.09
CA GLY A 86 10.18 -17.61 0.15
C GLY A 86 10.89 -16.72 -0.87
N TYR A 87 10.15 -16.02 -1.73
CA TYR A 87 10.72 -15.04 -2.65
C TYR A 87 10.86 -13.66 -2.01
N GLU A 88 11.87 -12.92 -2.44
CA GLU A 88 12.07 -11.52 -2.10
C GLU A 88 11.45 -10.61 -3.16
N ILE A 89 11.05 -9.41 -2.73
CA ILE A 89 10.63 -8.33 -3.60
C ILE A 89 11.61 -7.19 -3.39
N LYS A 90 12.13 -6.63 -4.49
CA LYS A 90 13.19 -5.61 -4.44
C LYS A 90 12.77 -4.33 -5.14
N TYR A 91 13.12 -3.21 -4.53
CA TYR A 91 13.14 -1.92 -5.19
C TYR A 91 14.36 -1.85 -6.12
N ASN A 92 14.15 -1.37 -7.35
CA ASN A 92 15.24 -1.11 -8.29
C ASN A 92 15.26 0.38 -8.68
N PRO A 93 16.25 1.16 -8.21
CA PRO A 93 16.37 2.60 -8.49
C PRO A 93 16.58 2.91 -9.98
N LYS A 94 17.02 1.92 -10.78
CA LYS A 94 17.22 2.07 -12.23
C LYS A 94 15.94 1.81 -13.04
N ALA A 95 14.94 1.16 -12.44
CA ALA A 95 13.66 0.90 -13.08
C ALA A 95 12.71 2.09 -12.82
N VAL A 96 12.89 3.18 -13.56
CA VAL A 96 12.13 4.43 -13.37
C VAL A 96 11.03 4.56 -14.41
N VAL A 97 9.84 5.02 -13.99
CA VAL A 97 8.77 5.46 -14.89
C VAL A 97 8.26 6.83 -14.46
N PHE A 98 7.92 7.68 -15.42
CA PHE A 98 7.22 8.92 -15.16
C PHE A 98 5.71 8.67 -15.23
N HIS A 99 5.05 8.63 -14.07
CA HIS A 99 3.62 8.38 -13.99
C HIS A 99 2.82 9.69 -13.98
N MET A 100 2.10 9.97 -15.06
CA MET A 100 1.17 11.10 -15.12
C MET A 100 -0.16 10.75 -14.47
N LEU A 101 -0.49 11.42 -13.36
CA LEU A 101 -1.77 11.22 -12.68
C LEU A 101 -2.94 11.65 -13.58
N GLY A 102 -3.77 10.68 -13.99
CA GLY A 102 -4.97 10.97 -14.78
C GLY A 102 -5.96 11.83 -14.00
N LYS A 103 -6.38 12.96 -14.58
CA LYS A 103 -7.36 13.93 -14.03
C LYS A 103 -8.74 13.82 -14.69
N GLY A 104 -9.18 12.60 -14.98
CA GLY A 104 -10.45 12.33 -15.66
C GLY A 104 -11.68 12.46 -14.73
N LYS A 105 -12.87 12.21 -15.30
CA LYS A 105 -14.17 12.23 -14.59
C LYS A 105 -14.19 11.37 -13.32
N HIS A 106 -13.45 10.26 -13.33
CA HIS A 106 -13.32 9.30 -12.24
C HIS A 106 -12.16 9.61 -11.28
N PHE A 107 -11.57 10.82 -11.33
CA PHE A 107 -10.46 11.19 -10.44
C PHE A 107 -10.83 11.00 -8.97
N ASN A 108 -12.05 11.39 -8.59
CA ASN A 108 -12.49 11.36 -7.20
C ASN A 108 -12.80 9.94 -6.68
N ASP A 109 -13.02 8.97 -7.57
CA ASP A 109 -13.40 7.60 -7.20
C ASP A 109 -12.29 6.92 -6.39
N ARG A 110 -11.03 7.32 -6.58
CA ARG A 110 -9.87 6.85 -5.79
C ARG A 110 -9.91 7.24 -4.30
N PHE A 111 -10.72 8.24 -3.95
CA PHE A 111 -10.88 8.74 -2.58
C PHE A 111 -12.17 8.26 -1.91
N GLU A 112 -12.79 7.22 -2.46
CA GLU A 112 -13.93 6.54 -1.86
C GLU A 112 -13.46 5.81 -0.59
N GLY A 113 -13.97 6.23 0.56
CA GLY A 113 -13.39 5.87 1.85
C GLY A 113 -13.74 4.48 2.34
N TRP A 114 -14.96 4.01 2.10
CA TRP A 114 -15.43 2.71 2.58
C TRP A 114 -14.77 1.57 1.83
N GLY A 115 -14.53 1.71 0.53
CA GLY A 115 -13.77 0.79 -0.30
C GLY A 115 -12.32 0.65 0.18
N ARG A 116 -11.68 1.77 0.55
CA ARG A 116 -10.33 1.74 1.15
C ARG A 116 -10.32 0.97 2.47
N ILE A 117 -11.28 1.24 3.36
CA ILE A 117 -11.42 0.51 4.64
C ILE A 117 -11.67 -0.98 4.39
N LYS A 118 -12.57 -1.33 3.47
CA LYS A 118 -12.90 -2.72 3.10
C LYS A 118 -11.67 -3.48 2.61
N ASN A 119 -10.91 -2.89 1.68
CA ASN A 119 -9.71 -3.51 1.11
C ASN A 119 -8.58 -3.61 2.15
N TRP A 120 -8.40 -2.56 2.95
CA TRP A 120 -7.47 -2.55 4.08
C TRP A 120 -7.74 -3.69 5.07
N LEU A 121 -9.01 -3.86 5.49
CA LEU A 121 -9.41 -4.94 6.38
C LEU A 121 -9.09 -6.30 5.75
N ARG A 122 -9.48 -6.50 4.49
CA ARG A 122 -9.25 -7.76 3.76
C ARG A 122 -7.78 -8.14 3.72
N PHE A 123 -6.91 -7.20 3.36
CA PHE A 123 -5.47 -7.44 3.32
C PHE A 123 -4.92 -7.78 4.70
N HIS A 124 -5.20 -6.95 5.70
CA HIS A 124 -4.62 -7.14 7.04
C HIS A 124 -5.13 -8.41 7.73
N PHE A 125 -6.38 -8.82 7.53
CA PHE A 125 -6.88 -10.11 8.02
C PHE A 125 -6.14 -11.31 7.40
N ARG A 126 -5.70 -11.20 6.14
CA ARG A 126 -5.05 -12.31 5.42
C ARG A 126 -3.53 -12.39 5.65
N HIS A 127 -2.88 -11.25 5.86
CA HIS A 127 -1.42 -11.16 5.79
C HIS A 127 -0.74 -10.57 7.02
N SER A 128 -1.47 -9.83 7.86
CA SER A 128 -0.83 -9.09 8.95
C SER A 128 -1.05 -9.75 10.30
N LYS A 129 0.00 -9.70 11.13
CA LYS A 129 -0.14 -9.97 12.57
C LYS A 129 -0.93 -8.84 13.22
N PHE A 130 -1.66 -9.18 14.29
CA PHE A 130 -2.35 -8.19 15.09
C PHE A 130 -1.35 -7.17 15.68
N HIS A 131 -1.74 -5.90 15.68
CA HIS A 131 -1.02 -4.84 16.36
C HIS A 131 -2.01 -3.73 16.75
N TYR A 132 -1.99 -3.27 18.00
CA TYR A 132 -2.99 -2.33 18.52
C TYR A 132 -3.09 -1.01 17.71
N LYS A 133 -1.97 -0.53 17.15
CA LYS A 133 -1.97 0.65 16.25
C LYS A 133 -2.85 0.48 15.01
N LYS A 134 -3.13 -0.75 14.56
CA LYS A 134 -4.08 -1.02 13.47
C LYS A 134 -5.51 -0.66 13.85
N VAL A 135 -5.90 -0.92 15.10
CA VAL A 135 -7.21 -0.54 15.63
C VAL A 135 -7.35 0.98 15.64
N ILE A 136 -6.30 1.66 16.11
CA ILE A 136 -6.25 3.13 16.16
C ILE A 136 -6.32 3.72 14.74
N TRP A 137 -5.55 3.17 13.80
CA TRP A 137 -5.60 3.57 12.38
C TRP A 137 -6.98 3.38 11.77
N LEU A 138 -7.62 2.23 12.02
CA LEU A 138 -8.98 1.95 11.55
C LEU A 138 -10.00 2.95 12.11
N CYS A 139 -9.90 3.30 13.40
CA CYS A 139 -10.74 4.33 14.01
C CYS A 139 -10.53 5.70 13.35
N LEU A 140 -9.28 6.09 13.07
CA LEU A 140 -8.97 7.36 12.39
C LEU A 140 -9.54 7.38 10.97
N MET A 141 -9.34 6.31 10.20
CA MET A 141 -9.88 6.18 8.83
C MET A 141 -11.41 6.25 8.85
N THR A 142 -12.06 5.50 9.74
CA THR A 142 -13.52 5.48 9.87
C THR A 142 -14.06 6.85 10.27
N GLY A 143 -13.45 7.49 11.27
CA GLY A 143 -13.83 8.84 11.71
C GLY A 143 -13.67 9.88 10.61
N TYR A 144 -12.60 9.79 9.80
CA TYR A 144 -12.41 10.65 8.62
C TYR A 144 -13.53 10.45 7.59
N VAL A 145 -13.89 9.20 7.28
CA VAL A 145 -14.95 8.89 6.30
C VAL A 145 -16.31 9.41 6.80
N ILE A 146 -16.66 9.18 8.07
CA ILE A 146 -17.89 9.70 8.66
C ILE A 146 -17.91 11.23 8.63
N LYS A 147 -16.83 11.89 9.06
CA LYS A 147 -16.73 13.35 9.00
C LYS A 147 -16.91 13.86 7.58
N LYS A 148 -16.27 13.23 6.60
CA LYS A 148 -16.39 13.62 5.19
C LYS A 148 -17.85 13.48 4.70
N GLN A 149 -18.59 12.46 5.12
CA GLN A 149 -20.00 12.29 4.75
C GLN A 149 -20.95 13.27 5.45
N LEU A 150 -20.64 13.70 6.68
CA LEU A 150 -21.49 14.61 7.45
C LEU A 150 -21.29 16.09 7.07
N PHE A 151 -20.12 16.46 6.57
CA PHE A 151 -19.72 17.86 6.31
C PHE A 151 -19.37 18.14 4.85
N GLN A 152 -19.77 17.27 3.93
CA GLN A 152 -19.83 17.51 2.48
C GLN A 152 -21.28 17.74 2.07
#